data_AF-A0A133VIB2-F1
#
_entry.id   AF-A0A133VIB2-F1
#
_cell.length_a   1.000
_cell.length_b   1.000
_cell.length_c   1.000
_cell.angle_alpha   90.00
_cell.angle_beta   90.00
_cell.angle_gamma   90.00
#
_symmetry.space_group_name_H-M   'P 1'
#
loop_
_entity.id
_entity.type
_entity.pdbx_description
1 polymer ?
#
loop_
_entity_poly.entity_id
_entity_poly.type
_entity_poly.pdbx_seq_one_letter_code
_entity_poly.pdbx_strand_id
1 'polypeptide(L)'
;MPQNVRQPIISVLGHVDHGKTLLLDKIRGTTVASREAGAITQHIGATEIPVPTVEKICGRFLEKFAKEDIDVPGLLFIDTPGHEAFTNLRSRGGALADLAILVIDVTEGFKPQTIESLNHLKNNETPFVIAANKCDLLPGWKPSQNACFLETFPNQNSRVQEELDEKIYDLIGKLDEYEFQSERFDRIDEFKKQIAIVPTSAKTGEGIPELLAILSGLAQRFMKGELSVKVSGPARGTVLEIKKERGLGKTIDAIIYDGTLSAQDKIAIGGLGKVIVSKVRTLLQPKPLDEIRDPQEKFKHVDKVTAAGGVKIAAPDIEDAIAGAPIWGIESDEDMNKICQLVKERLESIRIQTEENGLVVKADTLGSLEALENQLRSSEIPIRRADIGDVSRRDVVEASAVAEDEPLLGIILAFNVDILEHAKEEAKNREIKLLQNDVIYRLIEDYEECVEEEKERIRREKLKGLIRPGKISIKPGYVFRSSNPAIVGVDVLGGILRQDFPLMKKDGENIGTIKEIQSEQETVAQAEAGDELAFSIEGPTVGRQIKEGDVLYVDIPSEQMSKLKELKEMISEDEVRVIEEIISIKQKKDPSYGVM
;
A
#
# COMPACT_ATOMS: atom_id res chain seq x y z
N MET A 1 32.20 -12.18 -26.78
CA MET A 1 32.97 -11.38 -25.80
C MET A 1 32.67 -11.95 -24.43
N PRO A 2 33.64 -12.07 -23.50
CA PRO A 2 33.34 -12.66 -22.19
C PRO A 2 32.25 -11.82 -21.50
N GLN A 3 31.12 -12.46 -21.15
CA GLN A 3 30.11 -11.85 -20.30
C GLN A 3 30.73 -11.72 -18.91
N ASN A 4 30.94 -10.50 -18.46
CA ASN A 4 31.32 -10.24 -17.08
C ASN A 4 30.03 -10.17 -16.26
N VAL A 5 30.00 -10.92 -15.16
CA VAL A 5 28.91 -10.85 -14.18
C VAL A 5 29.13 -9.60 -13.34
N ARG A 6 28.11 -8.75 -13.19
CA ARG A 6 28.16 -7.63 -12.23
C ARG A 6 27.79 -8.10 -10.82
N GLN A 7 28.11 -7.29 -9.83
CA GLN A 7 27.61 -7.50 -8.48
C GLN A 7 26.07 -7.42 -8.44
N PRO A 8 25.40 -8.30 -7.67
CA PRO A 8 23.98 -8.16 -7.39
C PRO A 8 23.73 -6.91 -6.56
N ILE A 9 22.61 -6.25 -6.89
CA ILE A 9 22.04 -5.13 -6.18
C ILE A 9 21.07 -5.70 -5.14
N ILE A 10 21.36 -5.46 -3.86
CA ILE A 10 20.61 -6.03 -2.74
C ILE A 10 19.93 -4.92 -1.96
N SER A 11 18.60 -4.86 -1.96
CA SER A 11 17.86 -3.89 -1.14
C SER A 11 17.62 -4.42 0.27
N VAL A 12 17.78 -3.56 1.29
CA VAL A 12 17.46 -3.90 2.68
C VAL A 12 16.16 -3.20 3.08
N LEU A 13 15.12 -3.99 3.35
CA LEU A 13 13.75 -3.57 3.64
C LEU A 13 13.33 -3.99 5.06
N GLY A 14 12.22 -3.46 5.57
CA GLY A 14 11.69 -3.76 6.90
C GLY A 14 11.23 -2.53 7.69
N HIS A 15 10.53 -2.77 8.79
CA HIS A 15 9.95 -1.74 9.65
C HIS A 15 11.00 -0.82 10.31
N VAL A 16 10.55 0.33 10.81
CA VAL A 16 11.36 1.22 11.67
C VAL A 16 11.92 0.41 12.84
N ASP A 17 13.15 0.70 13.24
CA ASP A 17 13.82 0.06 14.37
C ASP A 17 14.02 -1.46 14.33
N HIS A 18 13.60 -2.17 13.27
CA HIS A 18 13.92 -3.60 13.09
C HIS A 18 15.43 -3.84 12.83
N GLY A 19 16.22 -2.78 12.64
CA GLY A 19 17.68 -2.84 12.63
C GLY A 19 18.33 -2.98 11.25
N LYS A 20 17.68 -2.51 10.17
CA LYS A 20 18.22 -2.47 8.79
C LYS A 20 19.60 -1.78 8.71
N THR A 21 19.67 -0.53 9.16
CA THR A 21 20.89 0.29 9.12
C THR A 21 21.98 -0.29 10.02
N LEU A 22 21.60 -0.82 11.19
CA LEU A 22 22.54 -1.47 12.10
C LEU A 22 23.11 -2.76 11.50
N LEU A 23 22.31 -3.53 10.76
CA LEU A 23 22.75 -4.74 10.06
C LEU A 23 23.79 -4.38 8.99
N LEU A 24 23.51 -3.35 8.18
CA LEU A 24 24.47 -2.86 7.18
C LEU A 24 25.73 -2.27 7.81
N ASP A 25 25.62 -1.50 8.90
CA ASP A 25 26.74 -1.01 9.68
C ASP A 25 27.65 -2.15 10.17
N LYS A 26 27.05 -3.24 10.65
CA LYS A 26 27.78 -4.42 11.10
C LYS A 26 28.51 -5.12 9.96
N ILE A 27 27.91 -5.19 8.77
CA ILE A 27 28.54 -5.76 7.56
C ILE A 27 29.69 -4.87 7.07
N ARG A 28 29.51 -3.54 7.10
CA ARG A 28 30.53 -2.56 6.69
C ARG A 28 31.71 -2.46 7.66
N GLY A 29 31.45 -2.67 8.95
CA GLY A 29 32.39 -2.37 10.03
C GLY A 29 32.46 -0.87 10.38
N THR A 30 31.45 -0.09 9.98
CA THR A 30 31.31 1.36 10.22
C THR A 30 30.06 1.65 11.03
N THR A 31 29.88 2.88 11.52
CA THR A 31 28.66 3.28 12.27
C THR A 31 28.04 4.52 11.62
N VAL A 32 27.04 4.31 10.77
CA VAL A 32 26.28 5.38 10.09
C VAL A 32 25.03 5.73 10.91
N ALA A 33 24.34 4.74 11.48
CA ALA A 33 23.08 4.96 12.21
C ALA A 33 23.21 5.96 13.38
N SER A 34 24.36 6.00 14.06
CA SER A 34 24.58 6.92 15.19
C SER A 34 24.85 8.36 14.78
N ARG A 35 25.06 8.64 13.49
CA ARG A 35 25.42 9.94 12.95
C ARG A 35 24.27 10.66 12.25
N GLU A 36 23.18 9.94 11.94
CA GLU A 36 21.97 10.52 11.35
C GLU A 36 21.14 11.27 12.40
N ALA A 37 20.50 12.37 11.98
CA ALA A 37 19.63 13.16 12.85
C ALA A 37 18.45 12.29 13.32
N GLY A 38 18.31 12.13 14.64
CA GLY A 38 17.29 11.26 15.24
C GLY A 38 17.59 9.76 15.17
N ALA A 39 18.79 9.35 14.74
CA ALA A 39 19.20 7.95 14.60
C ALA A 39 18.32 7.10 13.66
N ILE A 40 17.62 7.75 12.71
CA ILE A 40 16.79 7.11 11.69
C ILE A 40 17.28 7.43 10.27
N THR A 41 17.19 6.43 9.41
CA THR A 41 17.51 6.54 7.98
C THR A 41 16.40 7.26 7.24
N GLN A 42 16.76 8.34 6.51
CA GLN A 42 15.83 9.23 5.80
C GLN A 42 16.07 9.33 4.29
N HIS A 43 17.13 8.68 3.78
CA HIS A 43 17.56 8.76 2.38
C HIS A 43 18.00 7.38 1.90
N ILE A 44 17.91 7.10 0.60
CA ILE A 44 18.55 5.90 0.04
C ILE A 44 20.06 6.08 0.01
N GLY A 45 20.79 5.08 0.46
CA GLY A 45 22.23 4.99 0.22
C GLY A 45 22.63 3.70 -0.46
N ALA A 46 23.79 3.73 -1.10
CA ALA A 46 24.38 2.57 -1.76
C ALA A 46 25.76 2.30 -1.14
N THR A 47 26.02 1.04 -0.82
CA THR A 47 27.30 0.57 -0.26
C THR A 47 27.81 -0.63 -1.04
N GLU A 48 29.04 -0.53 -1.55
CA GLU A 48 29.72 -1.66 -2.17
C GLU A 48 30.51 -2.45 -1.11
N ILE A 49 30.24 -3.76 -1.03
CA ILE A 49 30.93 -4.73 -0.19
C ILE A 49 31.76 -5.66 -1.09
N PRO A 50 33.10 -5.52 -1.11
CA PRO A 50 33.97 -6.36 -1.93
C PRO A 50 33.96 -7.82 -1.47
N VAL A 51 34.16 -8.75 -2.41
CA VAL A 51 34.24 -10.21 -2.14
C VAL A 51 35.21 -10.57 -1.02
N PRO A 52 36.44 -10.02 -0.94
CA PRO A 52 37.35 -10.35 0.15
C PRO A 52 36.78 -10.02 1.54
N THR A 53 35.91 -9.00 1.62
CA THR A 53 35.19 -8.68 2.87
C THR A 53 34.13 -9.73 3.17
N VAL A 54 33.35 -10.15 2.16
CA VAL A 54 32.35 -11.20 2.29
C VAL A 54 33.00 -12.52 2.71
N GLU A 55 34.07 -12.94 2.02
CA GLU A 55 34.84 -14.14 2.35
C GLU A 55 35.43 -14.07 3.76
N LYS A 56 35.91 -12.91 4.21
CA LYS A 56 36.41 -12.74 5.58
C LYS A 56 35.31 -12.94 6.63
N ILE A 57 34.10 -12.46 6.36
CA ILE A 57 32.95 -12.61 7.27
C ILE A 57 32.42 -14.04 7.24
N CYS A 58 32.25 -14.61 6.05
CA CYS A 58 31.68 -15.93 5.81
C CYS A 58 32.67 -17.08 5.99
N GLY A 59 33.99 -16.84 6.00
CA GLY A 59 35.01 -17.88 5.84
C GLY A 59 34.89 -19.03 6.84
N ARG A 60 34.58 -18.74 8.11
CA ARG A 60 34.34 -19.77 9.12
C ARG A 60 33.12 -20.65 8.79
N PHE A 61 32.07 -20.05 8.25
CA PHE A 61 30.86 -20.76 7.84
C PHE A 61 31.10 -21.58 6.58
N LEU A 62 31.74 -20.99 5.56
CA LEU A 62 32.07 -21.68 4.31
C LEU A 62 32.96 -22.91 4.59
N GLU A 63 34.07 -22.74 5.29
CA GLU A 63 34.99 -23.85 5.62
C GLU A 63 34.32 -25.03 6.34
N LYS A 64 33.34 -24.75 7.21
CA LYS A 64 32.73 -25.77 8.08
C LYS A 64 31.41 -26.34 7.52
N PHE A 65 30.63 -25.53 6.83
CA PHE A 65 29.22 -25.82 6.53
C PHE A 65 28.87 -25.67 5.05
N ALA A 66 29.64 -24.93 4.23
CA ALA A 66 29.34 -24.73 2.81
C ALA A 66 30.58 -24.93 1.92
N LYS A 67 30.59 -26.02 1.15
CA LYS A 67 31.73 -26.44 0.31
C LYS A 67 31.84 -25.70 -1.03
N GLU A 68 31.23 -24.52 -1.16
CA GLU A 68 31.26 -23.72 -2.40
C GLU A 68 31.88 -22.36 -2.13
N ASP A 69 32.75 -21.94 -3.04
CA ASP A 69 33.32 -20.60 -3.06
C ASP A 69 32.30 -19.58 -3.58
N ILE A 70 32.50 -18.32 -3.23
CA ILE A 70 31.67 -17.20 -3.65
C ILE A 70 32.10 -16.76 -5.06
N ASP A 71 31.27 -17.01 -6.08
CA ASP A 71 31.53 -16.69 -7.50
C ASP A 71 30.70 -15.46 -7.95
N VAL A 72 30.75 -14.38 -7.18
CA VAL A 72 30.23 -13.05 -7.54
C VAL A 72 31.33 -12.00 -7.34
N PRO A 73 31.35 -10.88 -8.07
CA PRO A 73 32.45 -9.89 -7.99
C PRO A 73 32.37 -8.95 -6.77
N GLY A 74 31.28 -8.99 -6.01
CA GLY A 74 30.99 -8.14 -4.85
C GLY A 74 29.49 -8.16 -4.56
N LEU A 75 29.04 -7.38 -3.57
CA LEU A 75 27.62 -7.14 -3.28
C LEU A 75 27.37 -5.63 -3.18
N LEU A 76 26.36 -5.10 -3.88
CA LEU A 76 25.96 -3.70 -3.78
C LEU A 76 24.68 -3.59 -2.94
N PHE A 77 24.79 -3.12 -1.71
CA PHE A 77 23.63 -2.92 -0.84
C PHE A 77 22.99 -1.56 -1.07
N ILE A 78 21.66 -1.53 -1.15
CA ILE A 78 20.82 -0.35 -1.07
C ILE A 78 20.20 -0.30 0.32
N ASP A 79 20.57 0.71 1.11
CA ASP A 79 19.91 0.96 2.39
C ASP A 79 18.64 1.77 2.14
N THR A 80 17.49 1.22 2.54
CA THR A 80 16.20 1.91 2.42
C THR A 80 15.70 2.39 3.78
N PRO A 81 15.12 3.59 3.85
CA PRO A 81 14.52 4.10 5.07
C PRO A 81 13.28 3.31 5.49
N GLY A 82 13.15 3.10 6.80
CA GLY A 82 12.06 2.31 7.40
C GLY A 82 10.78 3.08 7.72
N HIS A 83 10.85 4.41 7.81
CA HIS A 83 9.71 5.23 8.25
C HIS A 83 8.62 5.29 7.17
N GLU A 84 7.36 5.39 7.58
CA GLU A 84 6.19 5.35 6.68
C GLU A 84 6.29 6.40 5.58
N ALA A 85 6.63 7.64 5.96
CA ALA A 85 6.92 8.77 5.06
C ALA A 85 7.94 8.53 3.94
N PHE A 86 8.62 7.37 3.92
CA PHE A 86 9.59 7.01 2.89
C PHE A 86 9.21 5.75 2.08
N THR A 87 7.92 5.41 1.99
CA THR A 87 7.39 4.35 1.11
C THR A 87 7.99 4.41 -0.30
N ASN A 88 8.16 5.60 -0.85
CA ASN A 88 8.66 5.87 -2.21
C ASN A 88 10.07 5.32 -2.40
N LEU A 89 10.87 5.40 -1.34
CA LEU A 89 12.25 4.94 -1.32
C LEU A 89 12.31 3.40 -1.20
N ARG A 90 11.37 2.77 -0.49
CA ARG A 90 11.25 1.30 -0.43
C ARG A 90 10.80 0.69 -1.74
N SER A 91 9.75 1.24 -2.37
CA SER A 91 9.28 0.81 -3.69
C SER A 91 10.43 0.86 -4.72
N ARG A 92 11.16 1.98 -4.77
CA ARG A 92 12.33 2.15 -5.65
C ARG A 92 13.45 1.15 -5.35
N GLY A 93 13.78 0.95 -4.07
CA GLY A 93 14.79 -0.01 -3.64
C GLY A 93 14.43 -1.43 -4.07
N GLY A 94 13.16 -1.83 -3.93
CA GLY A 94 12.65 -3.12 -4.39
C GLY A 94 12.73 -3.29 -5.91
N ALA A 95 12.18 -2.36 -6.68
CA ALA A 95 12.12 -2.47 -8.15
C ALA A 95 13.50 -2.47 -8.83
N LEU A 96 14.51 -1.86 -8.20
CA LEU A 96 15.88 -1.81 -8.72
C LEU A 96 16.71 -3.03 -8.32
N ALA A 97 16.32 -3.73 -7.25
CA ALA A 97 17.14 -4.77 -6.67
C ALA A 97 17.01 -6.09 -7.42
N ASP A 98 18.14 -6.81 -7.51
CA ASP A 98 18.15 -8.19 -7.94
C ASP A 98 17.68 -9.09 -6.79
N LEU A 99 18.04 -8.76 -5.55
CA LEU A 99 17.69 -9.48 -4.34
C LEU A 99 17.28 -8.52 -3.23
N ALA A 100 16.50 -8.99 -2.26
CA ALA A 100 16.23 -8.20 -1.06
C ALA A 100 16.48 -8.96 0.25
N ILE A 101 16.76 -8.19 1.31
CA ILE A 101 16.72 -8.65 2.69
C ILE A 101 15.53 -7.98 3.35
N LEU A 102 14.56 -8.77 3.82
CA LEU A 102 13.49 -8.28 4.67
C LEU A 102 13.89 -8.47 6.15
N VAL A 103 14.20 -7.37 6.83
CA VAL A 103 14.63 -7.39 8.23
C VAL A 103 13.40 -7.33 9.14
N ILE A 104 13.24 -8.36 9.97
CA ILE A 104 12.14 -8.50 10.90
C ILE A 104 12.70 -8.66 12.29
N ASP A 105 12.28 -7.82 13.24
CA ASP A 105 12.58 -8.03 14.64
C ASP A 105 11.85 -9.28 15.15
N VAL A 106 12.60 -10.29 15.60
CA VAL A 106 12.03 -11.56 16.07
C VAL A 106 11.18 -11.40 17.33
N THR A 107 11.38 -10.33 18.09
CA THR A 107 10.61 -10.06 19.31
C THR A 107 9.27 -9.37 19.02
N GLU A 108 9.22 -8.59 17.93
CA GLU A 108 8.03 -7.81 17.56
C GLU A 108 7.20 -8.45 16.44
N GLY A 109 7.82 -9.23 15.56
CA GLY A 109 7.17 -9.87 14.43
C GLY A 109 6.79 -8.89 13.29
N PHE A 110 5.68 -9.16 12.63
CA PHE A 110 5.21 -8.36 11.49
C PHE A 110 4.65 -7.01 11.95
N LYS A 111 4.95 -5.97 11.17
CA LYS A 111 4.46 -4.60 11.35
C LYS A 111 3.95 -4.06 10.01
N PRO A 112 3.18 -2.96 9.97
CA PRO A 112 2.58 -2.46 8.73
C PRO A 112 3.58 -2.28 7.57
N GLN A 113 4.77 -1.77 7.85
CA GLN A 113 5.84 -1.52 6.88
C GLN A 113 6.55 -2.81 6.45
N THR A 114 6.51 -3.86 7.27
CA THR A 114 6.94 -5.21 6.88
C THR A 114 6.00 -5.77 5.83
N ILE A 115 4.69 -5.65 6.06
CA ILE A 115 3.63 -6.07 5.11
C ILE A 115 3.74 -5.27 3.82
N GLU A 116 3.90 -3.95 3.92
CA GLU A 116 4.11 -3.07 2.78
C GLU A 116 5.33 -3.49 1.95
N SER A 117 6.47 -3.75 2.61
CA SER A 117 7.69 -4.23 1.94
C SER A 117 7.46 -5.57 1.25
N LEU A 118 6.72 -6.48 1.89
CA LEU A 118 6.39 -7.79 1.35
C LEU A 118 5.54 -7.67 0.07
N ASN A 119 4.54 -6.78 0.07
CA ASN A 119 3.72 -6.50 -1.11
C ASN A 119 4.56 -5.91 -2.26
N HIS A 120 5.48 -4.99 -1.96
CA HIS A 120 6.40 -4.46 -2.98
C HIS A 120 7.28 -5.55 -3.59
N LEU A 121 7.81 -6.47 -2.76
CA LEU A 121 8.62 -7.60 -3.24
C LEU A 121 7.79 -8.58 -4.09
N LYS A 122 6.55 -8.86 -3.68
CA LYS A 122 5.61 -9.71 -4.43
C LYS A 122 5.30 -9.11 -5.80
N ASN A 123 4.93 -7.83 -5.83
CA ASN A 123 4.53 -7.13 -7.05
C ASN A 123 5.67 -6.98 -8.06
N ASN A 124 6.91 -6.83 -7.57
CA ASN A 124 8.10 -6.72 -8.41
C ASN A 124 8.76 -8.08 -8.71
N GLU A 125 8.17 -9.19 -8.25
CA GLU A 125 8.74 -10.54 -8.34
C GLU A 125 10.20 -10.62 -7.84
N THR A 126 10.57 -9.77 -6.87
CA THR A 126 11.94 -9.65 -6.38
C THR A 126 12.24 -10.78 -5.38
N PRO A 127 13.20 -11.69 -5.67
CA PRO A 127 13.57 -12.73 -4.72
C PRO A 127 14.18 -12.13 -3.45
N PHE A 128 13.88 -12.72 -2.29
CA PHE A 128 14.32 -12.17 -1.02
C PHE A 128 14.60 -13.21 0.06
N VAL A 129 15.30 -12.76 1.09
CA VAL A 129 15.69 -13.52 2.28
C VAL A 129 15.23 -12.77 3.51
N ILE A 130 14.82 -13.46 4.57
CA ILE A 130 14.40 -12.82 5.81
C ILE A 130 15.55 -12.85 6.80
N ALA A 131 15.90 -11.67 7.32
CA ALA A 131 16.78 -11.56 8.49
C ALA A 131 15.91 -11.40 9.73
N ALA A 132 15.69 -12.49 10.46
CA ALA A 132 15.02 -12.48 11.76
C ALA A 132 15.98 -11.92 12.82
N ASN A 133 16.00 -10.60 12.94
CA ASN A 133 16.99 -9.83 13.67
C ASN A 133 16.65 -9.70 15.16
N LYS A 134 17.64 -9.23 15.94
CA LYS A 134 17.57 -9.00 17.39
C LYS A 134 17.38 -10.25 18.24
N CYS A 135 17.89 -11.41 17.78
CA CYS A 135 17.91 -12.63 18.61
C CYS A 135 18.62 -12.43 19.96
N ASP A 136 19.56 -11.47 20.04
CA ASP A 136 20.24 -11.11 21.29
C ASP A 136 19.34 -10.53 22.38
N LEU A 137 18.11 -10.11 22.04
CA LEU A 137 17.12 -9.60 22.98
C LEU A 137 16.26 -10.70 23.61
N LEU A 138 16.35 -11.95 23.14
CA LEU A 138 15.59 -13.05 23.73
C LEU A 138 16.01 -13.28 25.18
N PRO A 139 15.06 -13.40 26.13
CA PRO A 139 15.36 -13.58 27.55
C PRO A 139 16.27 -14.78 27.83
N GLY A 140 17.51 -14.50 28.24
CA GLY A 140 18.49 -15.53 28.56
C GLY A 140 19.40 -15.94 27.40
N TRP A 141 19.31 -15.27 26.24
CA TRP A 141 20.27 -15.42 25.15
C TRP A 141 21.70 -15.14 25.63
N LYS A 142 22.63 -16.01 25.26
CA LYS A 142 24.06 -15.87 25.53
C LYS A 142 24.77 -15.43 24.24
N PRO A 143 25.08 -14.12 24.09
CA PRO A 143 25.60 -13.58 22.84
C PRO A 143 27.04 -14.02 22.58
N SER A 144 27.35 -14.36 21.33
CA SER A 144 28.70 -14.67 20.87
C SER A 144 29.10 -13.75 19.71
N GLN A 145 30.13 -12.92 19.88
CA GLN A 145 30.48 -11.90 18.89
C GLN A 145 30.91 -12.50 17.54
N ASN A 146 30.25 -12.07 16.46
CA ASN A 146 30.51 -12.47 15.07
C ASN A 146 30.59 -14.00 14.86
N ALA A 147 29.79 -14.75 15.61
CA ALA A 147 29.74 -16.20 15.51
C ALA A 147 28.66 -16.68 14.52
N CYS A 148 28.79 -17.91 14.03
CA CYS A 148 27.76 -18.51 13.18
C CYS A 148 26.55 -18.89 14.04
N PHE A 149 25.33 -18.63 13.57
CA PHE A 149 24.10 -19.06 14.22
C PHE A 149 24.10 -20.58 14.49
N LEU A 150 24.57 -21.38 13.53
CA LEU A 150 24.64 -22.84 13.69
C LEU A 150 25.57 -23.29 14.83
N GLU A 151 26.52 -22.44 15.24
CA GLU A 151 27.41 -22.71 16.37
C GLU A 151 26.81 -22.19 17.69
N THR A 152 26.08 -21.08 17.66
CA THR A 152 25.59 -20.43 18.88
C THR A 152 24.25 -20.99 19.34
N PHE A 153 23.36 -21.35 18.42
CA PHE A 153 22.01 -21.81 18.72
C PHE A 153 21.98 -23.12 19.54
N PRO A 154 22.71 -24.20 19.17
CA PRO A 154 22.70 -25.44 19.95
C PRO A 154 23.26 -25.29 21.37
N ASN A 155 24.06 -24.24 21.61
CA ASN A 155 24.68 -23.93 22.90
C ASN A 155 23.80 -23.05 23.81
N GLN A 156 22.66 -22.56 23.30
CA GLN A 156 21.68 -21.87 24.13
C GLN A 156 20.97 -22.87 25.05
N ASN A 157 20.33 -22.39 26.12
CA ASN A 157 19.50 -23.27 26.95
C ASN A 157 18.23 -23.70 26.18
N SER A 158 17.60 -24.80 26.59
CA SER A 158 16.42 -25.35 25.88
C SER A 158 15.26 -24.35 25.78
N ARG A 159 15.01 -23.59 26.86
CA ARG A 159 13.98 -22.55 26.90
C ARG A 159 14.18 -21.48 25.82
N VAL A 160 15.40 -20.98 25.63
CA VAL A 160 15.73 -19.96 24.62
C VAL A 160 15.64 -20.53 23.22
N GLN A 161 16.02 -21.81 23.04
CA GLN A 161 15.87 -22.49 21.76
C GLN A 161 14.39 -22.63 21.37
N GLU A 162 13.55 -23.09 22.31
CA GLU A 162 12.10 -23.19 22.14
C GLU A 162 11.46 -21.83 21.85
N GLU A 163 11.85 -20.79 22.59
CA GLU A 163 11.33 -19.43 22.41
C GLU A 163 11.70 -18.85 21.02
N LEU A 164 12.93 -19.04 20.55
CA LEU A 164 13.30 -18.61 19.19
C LEU A 164 12.56 -19.42 18.12
N ASP A 165 12.44 -20.73 18.29
CA ASP A 165 11.71 -21.58 17.34
C ASP A 165 10.23 -21.18 17.27
N GLU A 166 9.56 -20.93 18.39
CA GLU A 166 8.18 -20.41 18.43
C GLU A 166 8.04 -19.10 17.65
N LYS A 167 8.94 -18.14 17.89
CA LYS A 167 8.94 -16.88 17.14
C LYS A 167 9.16 -17.06 15.63
N ILE A 168 10.01 -17.99 15.23
CA ILE A 168 10.21 -18.30 13.81
C ILE A 168 8.96 -18.97 13.21
N TYR A 169 8.30 -19.87 13.94
CA TYR A 169 7.03 -20.47 13.51
C TYR A 169 5.94 -19.42 13.33
N ASP A 170 5.85 -18.42 14.21
CA ASP A 170 4.93 -17.29 14.05
C ASP A 170 5.20 -16.52 12.75
N LEU A 171 6.48 -16.28 12.41
CA LEU A 171 6.87 -15.64 11.16
C LEU A 171 6.49 -16.49 9.93
N ILE A 172 6.71 -17.81 10.00
CA ILE A 172 6.34 -18.74 8.92
C ILE A 172 4.83 -18.70 8.70
N GLY A 173 4.03 -18.80 9.77
CA GLY A 173 2.57 -18.74 9.69
C GLY A 173 2.09 -17.43 9.07
N LYS A 174 2.72 -16.30 9.44
CA LYS A 174 2.42 -15.00 8.84
C LYS A 174 2.81 -14.93 7.37
N LEU A 175 3.93 -15.50 6.94
CA LEU A 175 4.32 -15.52 5.53
C LEU A 175 3.37 -16.37 4.68
N ASP A 176 2.86 -17.47 5.24
CA ASP A 176 1.87 -18.33 4.59
C ASP A 176 0.55 -17.58 4.31
N GLU A 177 0.10 -16.71 5.22
CA GLU A 177 -1.05 -15.80 5.00
C GLU A 177 -0.89 -14.91 3.74
N TYR A 178 0.35 -14.61 3.33
CA TYR A 178 0.69 -13.82 2.13
C TYR A 178 1.13 -14.70 0.94
N GLU A 179 0.92 -16.02 1.03
CA GLU A 179 1.23 -17.03 0.01
C GLU A 179 2.74 -17.29 -0.17
N PHE A 180 3.54 -17.01 0.85
CA PHE A 180 4.98 -17.23 0.83
C PHE A 180 5.36 -18.49 1.61
N GLN A 181 5.82 -19.51 0.88
CA GLN A 181 6.47 -20.66 1.51
C GLN A 181 7.80 -20.24 2.11
N SER A 182 8.02 -20.53 3.39
CA SER A 182 9.22 -20.12 4.10
C SER A 182 9.61 -21.13 5.17
N GLU A 183 10.89 -21.14 5.54
CA GLU A 183 11.42 -21.99 6.60
C GLU A 183 12.76 -21.42 7.10
N ARG A 184 13.20 -21.82 8.30
CA ARG A 184 14.54 -21.49 8.79
C ARG A 184 15.59 -22.06 7.85
N PHE A 185 16.61 -21.26 7.54
CA PHE A 185 17.55 -21.55 6.45
C PHE A 185 18.22 -22.93 6.51
N ASP A 186 18.44 -23.48 7.71
CA ASP A 186 19.05 -24.79 7.94
C ASP A 186 18.10 -25.99 7.78
N ARG A 187 16.81 -25.72 7.55
CA ARG A 187 15.74 -26.72 7.36
C ARG A 187 15.14 -26.67 5.95
N ILE A 188 15.68 -25.84 5.05
CA ILE A 188 15.20 -25.71 3.67
C ILE A 188 15.69 -26.87 2.81
N ASP A 189 14.75 -27.50 2.11
CA ASP A 189 15.03 -28.51 1.09
C ASP A 189 15.22 -27.88 -0.30
N GLU A 190 14.35 -26.93 -0.67
CA GLU A 190 14.33 -26.30 -1.99
C GLU A 190 14.34 -24.76 -1.92
N PHE A 191 15.55 -24.17 -1.94
CA PHE A 191 15.75 -22.70 -1.97
C PHE A 191 15.09 -21.96 -3.15
N LYS A 192 14.63 -22.67 -4.18
CA LYS A 192 13.90 -22.09 -5.30
C LYS A 192 12.42 -21.81 -4.97
N LYS A 193 11.85 -22.54 -4.00
CA LYS A 193 10.43 -22.46 -3.63
C LYS A 193 10.22 -21.82 -2.28
N GLN A 194 11.18 -21.97 -1.37
CA GLN A 194 11.06 -21.53 0.01
C GLN A 194 11.96 -20.32 0.29
N ILE A 195 11.39 -19.30 0.93
CA ILE A 195 12.13 -18.15 1.46
C ILE A 195 12.90 -18.58 2.71
N ALA A 196 14.19 -18.26 2.74
CA ALA A 196 15.04 -18.55 3.89
C ALA A 196 14.89 -17.50 4.99
N ILE A 197 14.59 -17.98 6.20
CA ILE A 197 14.60 -17.19 7.42
C ILE A 197 15.94 -17.42 8.12
N VAL A 198 16.76 -16.38 8.22
CA VAL A 198 18.07 -16.39 8.85
C VAL A 198 17.99 -15.64 10.18
N PRO A 199 18.08 -16.33 11.33
CA PRO A 199 18.17 -15.67 12.63
C PRO A 199 19.47 -14.88 12.73
N THR A 200 19.38 -13.61 13.13
CA THR A 200 20.50 -12.67 13.15
C THR A 200 20.49 -11.78 14.38
N SER A 201 21.67 -11.24 14.70
CA SER A 201 21.79 -10.07 15.56
C SER A 201 22.72 -9.06 14.89
N ALA A 202 22.16 -7.95 14.44
CA ALA A 202 22.93 -6.81 13.93
C ALA A 202 23.89 -6.23 14.98
N LYS A 203 23.58 -6.38 16.27
CA LYS A 203 24.40 -5.90 17.38
C LYS A 203 25.64 -6.78 17.59
N THR A 204 25.44 -8.10 17.73
CA THR A 204 26.53 -9.04 18.05
C THR A 204 27.25 -9.54 16.80
N GLY A 205 26.58 -9.53 15.65
CA GLY A 205 27.06 -10.10 14.39
C GLY A 205 26.72 -11.58 14.21
N GLU A 206 25.95 -12.17 15.13
CA GLU A 206 25.49 -13.56 14.99
C GLU A 206 24.58 -13.72 13.76
N GLY A 207 24.78 -14.80 13.00
CA GLY A 207 23.96 -15.13 11.82
C GLY A 207 24.25 -14.33 10.55
N ILE A 208 25.02 -13.23 10.63
CA ILE A 208 25.45 -12.45 9.46
C ILE A 208 26.29 -13.28 8.47
N PRO A 209 27.21 -14.16 8.91
CA PRO A 209 27.94 -15.05 8.00
C PRO A 209 27.01 -15.90 7.13
N GLU A 210 25.98 -16.50 7.73
CA GLU A 210 24.98 -17.30 7.01
C GLU A 210 24.14 -16.45 6.06
N LEU A 211 23.69 -15.27 6.50
CA LEU A 211 22.91 -14.36 5.67
C LEU A 211 23.65 -13.98 4.39
N LEU A 212 24.92 -13.58 4.50
CA LEU A 212 25.75 -13.20 3.35
C LEU A 212 26.07 -14.40 2.44
N ALA A 213 26.29 -15.58 3.02
CA ALA A 213 26.54 -16.80 2.27
C ALA A 213 25.29 -17.22 1.45
N ILE A 214 24.10 -17.14 2.04
CA ILE A 214 22.83 -17.45 1.37
C ILE A 214 22.58 -16.46 0.23
N LEU A 215 22.73 -15.15 0.47
CA LEU A 215 22.56 -14.12 -0.58
C LEU A 215 23.51 -14.35 -1.76
N SER A 216 24.78 -14.60 -1.47
CA SER A 216 25.80 -14.89 -2.50
C SER A 216 25.46 -16.17 -3.26
N GLY A 217 25.03 -17.21 -2.55
CA GLY A 217 24.60 -18.49 -3.12
C GLY A 217 23.37 -18.37 -4.02
N LEU A 218 22.38 -17.59 -3.63
CA LEU A 218 21.18 -17.33 -4.44
C LEU A 218 21.55 -16.57 -5.72
N ALA A 219 22.34 -15.50 -5.60
CA ALA A 219 22.81 -14.71 -6.75
C ALA A 219 23.58 -15.57 -7.75
N GLN A 220 24.58 -16.34 -7.28
CA GLN A 220 25.44 -17.12 -8.18
C GLN A 220 24.71 -18.29 -8.85
N ARG A 221 23.78 -18.96 -8.14
CA ARG A 221 23.11 -20.16 -8.63
C ARG A 221 21.90 -19.84 -9.52
N PHE A 222 21.12 -18.82 -9.18
CA PHE A 222 19.85 -18.56 -9.85
C PHE A 222 19.87 -17.32 -10.76
N MET A 223 20.80 -16.39 -10.58
CA MET A 223 20.74 -15.07 -11.22
C MET A 223 21.88 -14.78 -12.20
N LYS A 224 22.79 -15.74 -12.44
CA LYS A 224 23.97 -15.52 -13.31
C LYS A 224 23.61 -15.00 -14.71
N GLY A 225 22.45 -15.38 -15.25
CA GLY A 225 21.93 -14.87 -16.52
C GLY A 225 21.53 -13.40 -16.47
N GLU A 226 20.79 -12.99 -15.44
CA GLU A 226 20.30 -11.61 -15.25
C GLU A 226 21.43 -10.65 -14.84
N LEU A 227 22.42 -11.16 -14.11
CA LEU A 227 23.61 -10.42 -13.69
C LEU A 227 24.67 -10.31 -14.81
N SER A 228 24.47 -10.95 -15.95
CA SER A 228 25.40 -10.88 -17.09
C SER A 228 25.25 -9.55 -17.82
N VAL A 229 26.21 -8.65 -17.66
CA VAL A 229 26.15 -7.29 -18.24
C VAL A 229 27.12 -7.08 -19.39
N LYS A 230 26.79 -6.12 -20.25
CA LYS A 230 27.70 -5.60 -21.28
C LYS A 230 28.53 -4.48 -20.67
N VAL A 231 29.58 -4.84 -19.95
CA VAL A 231 30.51 -3.89 -19.28
C VAL A 231 31.08 -2.81 -20.23
N SER A 232 31.16 -3.08 -21.53
CA SER A 232 31.74 -2.16 -22.53
C SER A 232 30.74 -1.21 -23.22
N GLY A 233 29.44 -1.28 -22.92
CA GLY A 233 28.42 -0.43 -23.55
C GLY A 233 28.17 0.89 -22.81
N PRO A 234 27.28 1.75 -23.33
CA PRO A 234 26.93 3.00 -22.69
C PRO A 234 26.15 2.74 -21.41
N ALA A 235 26.35 3.59 -20.41
CA ALA A 235 25.71 3.43 -19.11
C ALA A 235 24.19 3.34 -19.21
N ARG A 236 23.61 2.43 -18.43
CA ARG A 236 22.19 2.46 -18.07
C ARG A 236 22.09 2.48 -16.56
N GLY A 237 21.30 3.39 -16.05
CA GLY A 237 21.07 3.56 -14.63
C GLY A 237 19.70 4.12 -14.34
N THR A 238 19.45 4.31 -13.06
CA THR A 238 18.24 4.98 -12.56
C THR A 238 18.62 6.08 -11.56
N VAL A 239 17.86 7.17 -11.58
CA VAL A 239 17.96 8.24 -10.58
C VAL A 239 17.43 7.69 -9.26
N LEU A 240 18.26 7.65 -8.22
CA LEU A 240 17.80 7.37 -6.86
C LEU A 240 17.22 8.63 -6.24
N GLU A 241 18.01 9.70 -6.18
CA GLU A 241 17.66 10.94 -5.49
C GLU A 241 18.32 12.15 -6.17
N ILE A 242 17.74 13.33 -5.95
CA ILE A 242 18.29 14.61 -6.41
C ILE A 242 18.57 15.46 -5.18
N LYS A 243 19.82 15.86 -5.01
CA LYS A 243 20.29 16.61 -3.84
C LYS A 243 21.02 17.86 -4.24
N LYS A 244 21.05 18.84 -3.34
CA LYS A 244 21.86 20.05 -3.50
C LYS A 244 23.16 19.87 -2.72
N GLU A 245 24.28 19.91 -3.42
CA GLU A 245 25.60 19.67 -2.89
C GLU A 245 26.43 20.97 -2.89
N ARG A 246 27.17 21.20 -1.81
CA ARG A 246 27.95 22.44 -1.66
C ARG A 246 29.10 22.45 -2.67
N GLY A 247 29.12 23.47 -3.53
CA GLY A 247 30.16 23.64 -4.56
C GLY A 247 29.89 22.90 -5.88
N LEU A 248 28.91 21.98 -5.93
CA LEU A 248 28.54 21.25 -7.14
C LEU A 248 27.15 21.61 -7.68
N GLY A 249 26.32 22.29 -6.89
CA GLY A 249 24.95 22.63 -7.29
C GLY A 249 24.00 21.47 -7.04
N LYS A 250 22.98 21.28 -7.90
CA LYS A 250 22.18 20.05 -7.85
C LYS A 250 23.00 18.88 -8.40
N THR A 251 22.89 17.73 -7.77
CA THR A 251 23.52 16.47 -8.14
C THR A 251 22.49 15.35 -8.12
N ILE A 252 22.70 14.34 -8.94
CA ILE A 252 21.90 13.11 -8.96
C ILE A 252 22.68 12.01 -8.24
N ASP A 253 22.05 11.36 -7.26
CA ASP A 253 22.49 10.06 -6.76
C ASP A 253 21.83 8.99 -7.64
N ALA A 254 22.61 8.09 -8.20
CA ALA A 254 22.15 7.10 -9.16
C ALA A 254 22.81 5.74 -8.96
N ILE A 255 22.16 4.70 -9.47
CA ILE A 255 22.77 3.38 -9.63
C ILE A 255 22.88 3.08 -11.11
N ILE A 256 24.10 2.76 -11.54
CA ILE A 256 24.38 2.25 -12.88
C ILE A 256 24.31 0.72 -12.80
N TYR A 257 23.39 0.11 -13.54
CA TYR A 257 23.13 -1.33 -13.52
C TYR A 257 23.53 -2.05 -14.82
N ASP A 258 23.85 -1.31 -15.89
CA ASP A 258 24.48 -1.86 -17.11
C ASP A 258 25.42 -0.82 -17.74
N GLY A 259 26.41 -1.29 -18.51
CA GLY A 259 27.40 -0.45 -19.18
C GLY A 259 28.38 0.29 -18.25
N THR A 260 29.02 1.32 -18.80
CA THR A 260 29.97 2.19 -18.11
C THR A 260 29.64 3.65 -18.35
N LEU A 261 29.65 4.46 -17.28
CA LEU A 261 29.48 5.92 -17.33
C LEU A 261 30.83 6.58 -17.09
N SER A 262 31.24 7.50 -17.96
CA SER A 262 32.48 8.27 -17.82
C SER A 262 32.19 9.75 -17.62
N ALA A 263 33.14 10.45 -16.99
CA ALA A 263 33.13 11.91 -17.00
C ALA A 263 33.21 12.41 -18.45
N GLN A 264 32.49 13.50 -18.76
CA GLN A 264 32.30 14.05 -20.11
C GLN A 264 31.29 13.31 -21.00
N ASP A 265 30.73 12.17 -20.59
CA ASP A 265 29.67 11.53 -21.35
C ASP A 265 28.42 12.41 -21.39
N LYS A 266 27.67 12.30 -22.50
CA LYS A 266 26.31 12.85 -22.58
C LYS A 266 25.35 11.80 -22.04
N ILE A 267 24.36 12.25 -21.27
CA ILE A 267 23.32 11.41 -20.69
C ILE A 267 21.94 11.98 -21.01
N ALA A 268 20.99 11.09 -21.28
CA ALA A 268 19.56 11.38 -21.29
C ALA A 268 18.96 10.94 -19.97
N ILE A 269 18.24 11.86 -19.30
CA ILE A 269 17.58 11.64 -18.01
C ILE A 269 16.09 11.94 -18.18
N GLY A 270 15.23 11.13 -17.58
CA GLY A 270 13.81 11.46 -17.53
C GLY A 270 13.52 12.62 -16.58
N GLY A 271 12.78 13.62 -17.07
CA GLY A 271 12.36 14.78 -16.30
C GLY A 271 10.85 15.05 -16.39
N LEU A 272 10.38 16.05 -15.65
CA LEU A 272 8.97 16.45 -15.62
C LEU A 272 8.52 16.95 -17.01
N GLY A 273 7.79 16.10 -17.73
CA GLY A 273 7.22 16.41 -19.05
C GLY A 273 8.23 16.53 -20.19
N LYS A 274 9.51 16.20 -19.96
CA LYS A 274 10.58 16.29 -20.97
C LYS A 274 11.71 15.29 -20.69
N VAL A 275 12.50 15.01 -21.72
CA VAL A 275 13.79 14.33 -21.57
C VAL A 275 14.88 15.39 -21.46
N ILE A 276 15.72 15.25 -20.43
CA ILE A 276 16.84 16.15 -20.15
C ILE A 276 18.09 15.54 -20.77
N VAL A 277 18.73 16.26 -21.69
CA VAL A 277 20.05 15.87 -22.20
C VAL A 277 21.09 16.75 -21.51
N SER A 278 22.04 16.13 -20.82
CA SER A 278 23.09 16.84 -20.11
C SER A 278 24.44 16.17 -20.27
N LYS A 279 25.51 16.93 -20.01
CA LYS A 279 26.89 16.44 -20.07
C LYS A 279 27.45 16.27 -18.67
N VAL A 280 27.92 15.07 -18.35
CA VAL A 280 28.52 14.74 -17.06
C VAL A 280 29.76 15.59 -16.84
N ARG A 281 29.78 16.40 -15.78
CA ARG A 281 30.96 17.20 -15.40
C ARG A 281 31.89 16.41 -14.51
N THR A 282 31.33 15.66 -13.57
CA THR A 282 32.08 14.92 -12.55
C THR A 282 31.26 13.75 -12.04
N LEU A 283 31.97 12.64 -11.80
CA LEU A 283 31.45 11.47 -11.11
C LEU A 283 32.14 11.35 -9.75
N LEU A 284 31.35 11.03 -8.75
CA LEU A 284 31.78 10.84 -7.37
C LEU A 284 31.32 9.46 -6.91
N GLN A 285 32.26 8.65 -6.41
CA GLN A 285 31.94 7.38 -5.75
C GLN A 285 32.30 7.44 -4.26
N PRO A 286 31.51 6.78 -3.40
CA PRO A 286 31.94 6.51 -2.04
C PRO A 286 33.14 5.54 -2.09
N LYS A 287 33.99 5.56 -1.07
CA LYS A 287 35.02 4.51 -0.96
C LYS A 287 34.33 3.16 -0.68
N PRO A 288 34.97 2.02 -0.99
CA PRO A 288 34.44 0.73 -0.56
C PRO A 288 34.15 0.73 0.94
N LEU A 289 33.03 0.12 1.35
CA LEU A 289 32.50 0.13 2.72
C LEU A 289 31.98 1.49 3.25
N ASP A 290 32.20 2.60 2.54
CA ASP A 290 31.55 3.88 2.81
C ASP A 290 30.20 3.96 2.07
N GLU A 291 29.32 4.84 2.57
CA GLU A 291 28.01 5.06 2.00
C GLU A 291 27.94 6.37 1.20
N ILE A 292 27.10 6.39 0.15
CA ILE A 292 26.88 7.60 -0.66
C ILE A 292 26.35 8.81 0.13
N ARG A 293 25.79 8.58 1.33
CA ARG A 293 25.16 9.60 2.17
C ARG A 293 26.12 10.27 3.17
N ASP A 294 27.06 9.51 3.73
CA ASP A 294 28.03 9.99 4.73
C ASP A 294 29.39 9.29 4.53
N PRO A 295 30.17 9.67 3.52
CA PRO A 295 31.50 9.11 3.35
C PRO A 295 32.42 9.69 4.42
N GLN A 296 33.15 8.82 5.15
CA GLN A 296 34.06 9.23 6.25
C GLN A 296 35.16 10.20 5.78
N GLU A 297 35.46 10.22 4.49
CA GLU A 297 36.27 11.20 3.78
C GLU A 297 35.50 11.81 2.58
N LYS A 298 35.96 12.95 2.04
CA LYS A 298 35.38 13.52 0.81
C LYS A 298 35.31 12.46 -0.30
N PHE A 299 34.15 12.37 -0.98
CA PHE A 299 33.91 11.48 -2.12
C PHE A 299 35.13 11.38 -3.06
N LYS A 300 35.40 10.18 -3.57
CA LYS A 300 36.46 9.99 -4.54
C LYS A 300 35.97 10.42 -5.92
N HIS A 301 36.66 11.38 -6.52
CA HIS A 301 36.50 11.68 -7.93
C HIS A 301 36.97 10.48 -8.76
N VAL A 302 36.12 10.03 -9.68
CA VAL A 302 36.42 8.92 -10.57
C VAL A 302 36.17 9.32 -12.02
N ASP A 303 37.01 8.80 -12.92
CA ASP A 303 36.87 9.07 -14.35
C ASP A 303 35.74 8.25 -14.97
N LYS A 304 35.46 7.07 -14.42
CA LYS A 304 34.42 6.16 -14.89
C LYS A 304 33.83 5.31 -13.77
N VAL A 305 32.58 4.89 -13.94
CA VAL A 305 31.85 3.95 -13.10
C VAL A 305 31.27 2.85 -13.98
N THR A 306 31.53 1.60 -13.61
CA THR A 306 31.03 0.41 -14.31
C THR A 306 29.94 -0.25 -13.49
N ALA A 307 28.93 -0.82 -14.16
CA ALA A 307 27.84 -1.54 -13.51
C ALA A 307 28.28 -2.80 -12.75
N ALA A 308 27.67 -3.15 -11.60
CA ALA A 308 26.70 -2.34 -10.84
C ALA A 308 27.46 -1.35 -9.94
N GLY A 309 27.06 -0.08 -9.90
CA GLY A 309 27.75 0.91 -9.07
C GLY A 309 26.87 2.09 -8.66
N GLY A 310 26.92 2.44 -7.38
CA GLY A 310 26.37 3.69 -6.86
C GLY A 310 27.27 4.87 -7.23
N VAL A 311 26.69 5.92 -7.80
CA VAL A 311 27.44 7.10 -8.26
C VAL A 311 26.65 8.38 -8.00
N LYS A 312 27.35 9.43 -7.58
CA LYS A 312 26.84 10.79 -7.54
C LYS A 312 27.32 11.53 -8.79
N ILE A 313 26.38 12.05 -9.57
CA ILE A 313 26.58 12.68 -10.87
C ILE A 313 26.34 14.19 -10.72
N ALA A 314 27.34 14.99 -11.08
CA ALA A 314 27.20 16.43 -11.23
C ALA A 314 27.10 16.78 -12.72
N ALA A 315 25.99 17.41 -13.12
CA ALA A 315 25.71 17.82 -14.49
C ALA A 315 24.86 19.11 -14.49
N PRO A 316 24.92 19.95 -15.52
CA PRO A 316 24.05 21.12 -15.65
C PRO A 316 22.60 20.73 -15.99
N ASP A 317 21.65 21.62 -15.72
CA ASP A 317 20.26 21.55 -16.21
C ASP A 317 19.48 20.29 -15.80
N ILE A 318 19.86 19.69 -14.66
CA ILE A 318 19.23 18.48 -14.09
C ILE A 318 18.18 18.80 -13.01
N GLU A 319 17.74 20.05 -12.92
CA GLU A 319 16.81 20.53 -11.88
C GLU A 319 15.45 19.81 -11.91
N ASP A 320 15.00 19.46 -13.11
CA ASP A 320 13.68 18.88 -13.39
C ASP A 320 13.74 17.35 -13.55
N ALA A 321 14.89 16.72 -13.28
CA ALA A 321 15.01 15.27 -13.29
C ALA A 321 14.05 14.66 -12.26
N ILE A 322 13.55 13.46 -12.55
CA ILE A 322 12.63 12.76 -11.67
C ILE A 322 13.35 11.59 -11.01
N ALA A 323 13.06 11.34 -9.73
CA ALA A 323 13.56 10.15 -9.07
C ALA A 323 12.85 8.87 -9.56
N GLY A 324 13.60 7.79 -9.73
CA GLY A 324 13.19 6.57 -10.43
C GLY A 324 13.31 6.65 -11.95
N ALA A 325 13.64 7.83 -12.50
CA ALA A 325 13.76 7.98 -13.95
C ALA A 325 15.01 7.29 -14.49
N PRO A 326 14.96 6.76 -15.73
CA PRO A 326 16.13 6.18 -16.37
C PRO A 326 17.18 7.26 -16.65
N ILE A 327 18.45 6.84 -16.53
CA ILE A 327 19.65 7.58 -16.96
C ILE A 327 20.36 6.73 -18.00
N TRP A 328 20.36 7.16 -19.25
CA TRP A 328 21.04 6.41 -20.33
C TRP A 328 22.15 7.25 -20.96
N GLY A 329 23.33 6.65 -21.06
CA GLY A 329 24.49 7.22 -21.74
C GLY A 329 24.27 7.30 -23.25
N ILE A 330 24.77 8.37 -23.86
CA ILE A 330 24.68 8.66 -25.29
C ILE A 330 26.08 8.53 -25.88
N GLU A 331 26.30 7.53 -26.73
CA GLU A 331 27.61 7.29 -27.36
C GLU A 331 27.95 8.31 -28.44
N SER A 332 26.95 8.71 -29.24
CA SER A 332 27.13 9.61 -30.37
C SER A 332 25.96 10.60 -30.52
N ASP A 333 26.20 11.72 -31.19
CA ASP A 333 25.16 12.70 -31.48
C ASP A 333 24.08 12.15 -32.43
N GLU A 334 24.41 11.12 -33.23
CA GLU A 334 23.45 10.41 -34.08
C GLU A 334 22.47 9.57 -33.25
N ASP A 335 22.95 8.97 -32.16
CA ASP A 335 22.14 8.16 -31.23
C ASP A 335 21.28 9.02 -30.28
N MET A 336 21.62 10.30 -30.12
CA MET A 336 20.94 11.21 -29.18
C MET A 336 19.42 11.21 -29.36
N ASN A 337 18.95 11.38 -30.60
CA ASN A 337 17.51 11.43 -30.88
C ASN A 337 16.82 10.10 -30.55
N LYS A 338 17.46 8.99 -30.91
CA LYS A 338 16.94 7.64 -30.66
C LYS A 338 16.87 7.35 -29.16
N ILE A 339 17.91 7.67 -28.41
CA ILE A 339 17.96 7.47 -26.95
C ILE A 339 16.92 8.36 -26.26
N CYS A 340 16.81 9.63 -26.65
CA CYS A 340 15.79 10.52 -26.09
C CYS A 340 14.38 10.00 -26.35
N GLN A 341 14.12 9.49 -27.57
CA GLN A 341 12.84 8.88 -27.89
C GLN A 341 12.57 7.66 -27.02
N LEU A 342 13.53 6.74 -26.87
CA LEU A 342 13.37 5.55 -26.04
C LEU A 342 13.17 5.90 -24.55
N VAL A 343 13.87 6.92 -24.04
CA VAL A 343 13.67 7.42 -22.66
C VAL A 343 12.25 7.98 -22.51
N LYS A 344 11.78 8.74 -23.50
CA LYS A 344 10.43 9.29 -23.52
C LYS A 344 9.37 8.19 -23.55
N GLU A 345 9.52 7.20 -24.43
CA GLU A 345 8.63 6.03 -24.50
C GLU A 345 8.60 5.25 -23.17
N ARG A 346 9.76 5.10 -22.50
CA ARG A 346 9.81 4.48 -21.17
C ARG A 346 9.04 5.29 -20.13
N LEU A 347 9.16 6.62 -20.11
CA LEU A 347 8.40 7.48 -19.20
C LEU A 347 6.90 7.46 -19.50
N GLU A 348 6.52 7.43 -20.79
CA GLU A 348 5.14 7.34 -21.22
C GLU A 348 4.51 5.98 -20.88
N SER A 349 5.27 4.88 -20.95
CA SER A 349 4.77 3.56 -20.53
C SER A 349 4.43 3.47 -19.04
N ILE A 350 5.00 4.35 -18.22
CA ILE A 350 4.72 4.46 -16.77
C ILE A 350 3.53 5.40 -16.52
N ARG A 351 3.24 6.32 -17.45
CA ARG A 351 2.11 7.25 -17.36
C ARG A 351 0.89 6.61 -18.01
N ILE A 352 -0.09 6.28 -17.19
CA ILE A 352 -1.26 5.57 -17.67
C ILE A 352 -2.42 6.51 -17.94
N GLN A 353 -3.03 6.32 -19.10
CA GLN A 353 -4.41 6.68 -19.40
C GLN A 353 -5.13 5.39 -19.81
N THR A 354 -5.81 4.75 -18.86
CA THR A 354 -6.37 3.41 -19.08
C THR A 354 -7.86 3.46 -19.37
N GLU A 355 -8.63 3.96 -18.42
CA GLU A 355 -10.08 3.72 -18.40
C GLU A 355 -10.88 5.00 -18.61
N GLU A 356 -12.06 4.86 -19.20
CA GLU A 356 -13.00 5.96 -19.36
C GLU A 356 -13.49 6.45 -17.98
N ASN A 357 -13.82 5.51 -17.08
CA ASN A 357 -14.16 5.79 -15.69
C ASN A 357 -13.08 5.23 -14.76
N GLY A 358 -12.57 6.07 -13.85
CA GLY A 358 -11.56 5.65 -12.90
C GLY A 358 -10.91 6.82 -12.18
N LEU A 359 -10.10 6.49 -11.18
CA LEU A 359 -9.43 7.48 -10.32
C LEU A 359 -8.39 8.30 -11.09
N VAL A 360 -8.19 9.53 -10.62
CA VAL A 360 -7.04 10.36 -11.03
C VAL A 360 -5.99 10.29 -9.92
N VAL A 361 -4.79 9.83 -10.27
CA VAL A 361 -3.71 9.50 -9.34
C VAL A 361 -2.50 10.40 -9.61
N LYS A 362 -1.98 11.01 -8.56
CA LYS A 362 -0.82 11.91 -8.60
C LYS A 362 0.22 11.48 -7.57
N ALA A 363 1.49 11.43 -7.96
CA ALA A 363 2.59 11.06 -7.08
C ALA A 363 3.87 11.88 -7.33
N ASP A 364 4.79 11.86 -6.40
CA ASP A 364 6.03 12.65 -6.43
C ASP A 364 7.16 12.02 -7.27
N THR A 365 7.21 10.70 -7.34
CA THR A 365 8.22 9.94 -8.10
C THR A 365 7.61 8.83 -8.95
N LEU A 366 8.37 8.29 -9.90
CA LEU A 366 7.91 7.17 -10.73
C LEU A 366 7.64 5.91 -9.89
N GLY A 367 8.53 5.55 -8.97
CA GLY A 367 8.35 4.34 -8.15
C GLY A 367 7.18 4.44 -7.17
N SER A 368 6.88 5.65 -6.69
CA SER A 368 5.68 5.95 -5.91
C SER A 368 4.41 5.69 -6.72
N LEU A 369 4.40 6.17 -7.97
CA LEU A 369 3.26 6.06 -8.87
C LEU A 369 3.00 4.60 -9.25
N GLU A 370 4.05 3.87 -9.64
CA GLU A 370 3.97 2.43 -9.98
C GLU A 370 3.45 1.59 -8.80
N ALA A 371 3.93 1.86 -7.59
CA ALA A 371 3.48 1.14 -6.40
C ALA A 371 2.00 1.37 -6.09
N LEU A 372 1.56 2.63 -6.10
CA LEU A 372 0.17 2.99 -5.87
C LEU A 372 -0.73 2.41 -6.96
N GLU A 373 -0.30 2.45 -8.22
CA GLU A 373 -1.03 1.88 -9.35
C GLU A 373 -1.20 0.35 -9.20
N ASN A 374 -0.12 -0.37 -8.93
CA ASN A 374 -0.17 -1.83 -8.73
C ASN A 374 -1.12 -2.20 -7.59
N GLN A 375 -1.11 -1.42 -6.50
CA GLN A 375 -1.99 -1.67 -5.37
C GLN A 375 -3.46 -1.42 -5.73
N LEU A 376 -3.77 -0.32 -6.40
CA LEU A 376 -5.13 -0.03 -6.89
C LEU A 376 -5.62 -1.13 -7.84
N ARG A 377 -4.78 -1.58 -8.78
CA ARG A 377 -5.12 -2.70 -9.68
C ARG A 377 -5.36 -4.02 -8.93
N SER A 378 -4.55 -4.31 -7.91
CA SER A 378 -4.72 -5.52 -7.10
C SER A 378 -6.03 -5.52 -6.31
N SER A 379 -6.53 -4.32 -5.96
CA SER A 379 -7.84 -4.10 -5.36
C SER A 379 -8.97 -3.92 -6.39
N GLU A 380 -8.71 -4.18 -7.68
CA GLU A 380 -9.66 -4.02 -8.79
C GLU A 380 -10.23 -2.59 -8.92
N ILE A 381 -9.48 -1.58 -8.46
CA ILE A 381 -9.87 -0.17 -8.55
C ILE A 381 -9.38 0.41 -9.88
N PRO A 382 -10.30 0.91 -10.74
CA PRO A 382 -9.94 1.41 -12.06
C PRO A 382 -9.24 2.76 -11.97
N ILE A 383 -8.26 2.97 -12.84
CA ILE A 383 -7.49 4.20 -12.93
C ILE A 383 -7.79 4.86 -14.26
N ARG A 384 -8.24 6.11 -14.24
CA ARG A 384 -8.38 6.90 -15.47
C ARG A 384 -7.05 7.50 -15.87
N ARG A 385 -6.33 8.07 -14.92
CA ARG A 385 -5.08 8.79 -15.19
C ARG A 385 -4.12 8.69 -14.01
N ALA A 386 -2.86 8.35 -14.29
CA ALA A 386 -1.77 8.35 -13.31
C ALA A 386 -0.62 9.23 -13.82
N ASP A 387 -0.19 10.22 -13.04
CA ASP A 387 0.84 11.17 -13.46
C ASP A 387 1.68 11.71 -12.30
N ILE A 388 2.85 12.26 -12.60
CA ILE A 388 3.79 12.79 -11.60
C ILE A 388 3.62 14.29 -11.40
N GLY A 389 3.90 14.75 -10.18
CA GLY A 389 3.89 16.15 -9.78
C GLY A 389 2.59 16.55 -9.09
N ASP A 390 2.53 17.83 -8.71
CA ASP A 390 1.42 18.38 -7.94
C ASP A 390 0.07 18.27 -8.65
N VAL A 391 -1.00 18.25 -7.84
CA VAL A 391 -2.38 18.23 -8.34
C VAL A 391 -2.71 19.58 -8.95
N SER A 392 -3.06 19.57 -10.23
CA SER A 392 -3.38 20.76 -11.00
C SER A 392 -4.88 20.90 -11.26
N ARG A 393 -5.30 22.09 -11.72
CA ARG A 393 -6.68 22.34 -12.15
C ARG A 393 -7.16 21.35 -13.21
N ARG A 394 -6.25 20.92 -14.11
CA ARG A 394 -6.58 19.94 -15.16
C ARG A 394 -6.99 18.60 -14.57
N ASP A 395 -6.32 18.18 -13.49
CA ASP A 395 -6.59 16.89 -12.86
C ASP A 395 -7.98 16.87 -12.21
N VAL A 396 -8.41 18.01 -11.63
CA VAL A 396 -9.77 18.22 -11.12
C VAL A 396 -10.83 18.15 -12.22
N VAL A 397 -10.54 18.74 -13.39
CA VAL A 397 -11.47 18.67 -14.54
C VAL A 397 -11.64 17.23 -15.01
N GLU A 398 -10.56 16.44 -15.05
CA GLU A 398 -10.63 15.02 -15.42
C GLU A 398 -11.44 14.20 -14.41
N ALA A 399 -11.19 14.37 -13.11
CA ALA A 399 -11.96 13.68 -12.06
C ALA A 399 -13.44 14.08 -12.07
N SER A 400 -13.74 15.36 -12.35
CA SER A 400 -15.10 15.85 -12.50
C SER A 400 -15.85 15.23 -13.67
N ALA A 401 -15.18 14.95 -14.78
CA ALA A 401 -15.81 14.26 -15.90
C ALA A 401 -16.22 12.84 -15.51
N VAL A 402 -15.41 12.14 -14.70
CA VAL A 402 -15.75 10.80 -14.18
C VAL A 402 -16.90 10.88 -13.17
N ALA A 403 -16.90 11.89 -12.30
CA ALA A 403 -17.91 12.04 -11.25
C ALA A 403 -19.34 12.22 -11.79
N GLU A 404 -19.50 12.69 -13.04
CA GLU A 404 -20.81 12.85 -13.69
C GLU A 404 -21.49 11.50 -13.94
N ASP A 405 -20.72 10.47 -14.32
CA ASP A 405 -21.23 9.13 -14.63
C ASP A 405 -21.04 8.15 -13.46
N GLU A 406 -19.88 8.19 -12.79
CA GLU A 406 -19.49 7.29 -11.71
C GLU A 406 -18.98 8.09 -10.49
N PRO A 407 -19.87 8.59 -9.62
CA PRO A 407 -19.51 9.45 -8.49
C PRO A 407 -18.47 8.84 -7.53
N LEU A 408 -18.47 7.51 -7.39
CA LEU A 408 -17.53 6.80 -6.51
C LEU A 408 -16.09 6.79 -7.05
N LEU A 409 -15.91 7.02 -8.36
CA LEU A 409 -14.62 7.03 -9.04
C LEU A 409 -14.15 8.46 -9.37
N GLY A 410 -15.00 9.47 -9.16
CA GLY A 410 -14.70 10.88 -9.37
C GLY A 410 -13.79 11.50 -8.30
N ILE A 411 -12.71 10.82 -7.91
CA ILE A 411 -11.85 11.18 -6.78
C ILE A 411 -10.40 11.32 -7.24
N ILE A 412 -9.66 12.26 -6.62
CA ILE A 412 -8.22 12.42 -6.83
C ILE A 412 -7.44 11.85 -5.64
N LEU A 413 -6.50 10.95 -5.93
CA LEU A 413 -5.51 10.45 -4.97
C LEU A 413 -4.19 11.20 -5.17
N ALA A 414 -3.73 11.91 -4.14
CA ALA A 414 -2.53 12.74 -4.14
C ALA A 414 -1.49 12.20 -3.15
N PHE A 415 -0.52 11.46 -3.66
CA PHE A 415 0.47 10.77 -2.85
C PHE A 415 1.78 11.54 -2.76
N ASN A 416 2.10 12.04 -1.57
CA ASN A 416 3.30 12.86 -1.28
C ASN A 416 3.51 14.06 -2.22
N VAL A 417 2.43 14.64 -2.74
CA VAL A 417 2.47 15.82 -3.63
C VAL A 417 1.59 16.94 -3.09
N ASP A 418 1.89 18.18 -3.46
CA ASP A 418 1.07 19.31 -3.09
C ASP A 418 -0.18 19.41 -3.97
N ILE A 419 -1.20 20.09 -3.45
CA ILE A 419 -2.40 20.46 -4.21
C ILE A 419 -2.32 21.97 -4.47
N LEU A 420 -2.21 22.35 -5.74
CA LEU A 420 -2.12 23.75 -6.13
C LEU A 420 -3.39 24.52 -5.75
N GLU A 421 -3.26 25.80 -5.41
CA GLU A 421 -4.38 26.60 -4.91
C GLU A 421 -5.57 26.64 -5.89
N HIS A 422 -5.30 26.85 -7.17
CA HIS A 422 -6.34 26.81 -8.21
C HIS A 422 -7.00 25.45 -8.38
N ALA A 423 -6.33 24.36 -8.00
CA ALA A 423 -6.92 23.02 -7.99
C ALA A 423 -7.87 22.86 -6.80
N LYS A 424 -7.48 23.35 -5.60
CA LYS A 424 -8.37 23.37 -4.42
C LYS A 424 -9.65 24.16 -4.67
N GLU A 425 -9.51 25.35 -5.27
CA GLU A 425 -10.65 26.21 -5.64
C GLU A 425 -11.60 25.49 -6.62
N GLU A 426 -11.06 24.90 -7.69
CA GLU A 426 -11.86 24.19 -8.69
C GLU A 426 -12.52 22.94 -8.09
N ALA A 427 -11.82 22.20 -7.24
CA ALA A 427 -12.37 20.99 -6.60
C ALA A 427 -13.53 21.33 -5.68
N LYS A 428 -13.44 22.42 -4.92
CA LYS A 428 -14.55 22.91 -4.10
C LYS A 428 -15.76 23.33 -4.95
N ASN A 429 -15.53 23.99 -6.09
CA ASN A 429 -16.62 24.45 -6.97
C ASN A 429 -17.35 23.29 -7.65
N ARG A 430 -16.64 22.18 -7.91
CA ARG A 430 -17.17 20.98 -8.57
C ARG A 430 -17.48 19.83 -7.61
N GLU A 431 -17.34 20.06 -6.31
CA GLU A 431 -17.54 19.08 -5.24
C GLU A 431 -16.68 17.81 -5.38
N ILE A 432 -15.49 17.93 -5.96
CA ILE A 432 -14.54 16.82 -6.16
C ILE A 432 -13.74 16.57 -4.89
N LYS A 433 -13.70 15.30 -4.47
CA LYS A 433 -12.94 14.85 -3.30
C LYS A 433 -11.46 14.76 -3.66
N LEU A 434 -10.63 15.33 -2.79
CA LEU A 434 -9.17 15.29 -2.87
C LEU A 434 -8.65 14.55 -1.64
N LEU A 435 -8.01 13.40 -1.85
CA LEU A 435 -7.41 12.61 -0.78
C LEU A 435 -5.89 12.74 -0.89
N GLN A 436 -5.25 13.20 0.19
CA GLN A 436 -3.82 13.46 0.22
C GLN A 436 -3.18 12.73 1.38
N ASN A 437 -2.15 11.92 1.11
CA ASN A 437 -1.43 11.19 2.14
C ASN A 437 0.04 10.96 1.70
N ASP A 438 0.94 10.73 2.64
CA ASP A 438 2.34 10.37 2.40
C ASP A 438 2.60 8.87 2.57
N VAL A 439 1.55 8.09 2.87
CA VAL A 439 1.59 6.63 3.02
C VAL A 439 0.54 5.96 2.10
N ILE A 440 0.97 5.02 1.26
CA ILE A 440 0.11 4.42 0.20
C ILE A 440 -1.11 3.71 0.79
N TYR A 441 -0.93 2.83 1.79
CA TYR A 441 -2.06 2.07 2.34
C TYR A 441 -3.07 2.96 3.05
N ARG A 442 -2.61 4.00 3.78
CA ARG A 442 -3.51 4.98 4.39
C ARG A 442 -4.31 5.74 3.35
N LEU A 443 -3.68 6.12 2.23
CA LEU A 443 -4.38 6.77 1.13
C LEU A 443 -5.50 5.89 0.54
N ILE A 444 -5.30 4.57 0.54
CA ILE A 444 -6.29 3.60 0.08
C ILE A 444 -7.38 3.40 1.14
N GLU A 445 -7.02 3.32 2.42
CA GLU A 445 -8.00 3.30 3.53
C GLU A 445 -8.88 4.57 3.51
N ASP A 446 -8.27 5.75 3.33
CA ASP A 446 -8.96 7.04 3.19
C ASP A 446 -9.93 7.03 1.98
N TYR A 447 -9.53 6.36 0.89
CA TYR A 447 -10.39 6.18 -0.28
C TYR A 447 -11.56 5.24 -0.01
N GLU A 448 -11.32 4.08 0.61
CA GLU A 448 -12.37 3.13 0.97
C GLU A 448 -13.40 3.74 1.91
N GLU A 449 -12.95 4.49 2.92
CA GLU A 449 -13.83 5.24 3.83
C GLU A 449 -14.65 6.29 3.06
N CYS A 450 -14.01 7.08 2.19
CA CYS A 450 -14.70 8.09 1.37
C CYS A 450 -15.76 7.45 0.43
N VAL A 451 -15.47 6.30 -0.15
CA VAL A 451 -16.41 5.57 -1.02
C VAL A 451 -17.61 5.08 -0.22
N GLU A 452 -17.39 4.57 1.00
CA GLU A 452 -18.48 4.09 1.84
C GLU A 452 -19.40 5.23 2.32
N GLU A 453 -18.81 6.36 2.71
CA GLU A 453 -19.58 7.57 3.04
C GLU A 453 -20.44 8.04 1.86
N GLU A 454 -19.88 8.00 0.65
CA GLU A 454 -20.56 8.45 -0.57
C GLU A 454 -21.67 7.47 -0.99
N LYS A 455 -21.46 6.16 -0.86
CA LYS A 455 -22.52 5.15 -1.04
C LYS A 455 -23.68 5.41 -0.09
N GLU A 456 -23.41 5.66 1.18
CA GLU A 456 -24.44 5.96 2.17
C GLU A 456 -25.13 7.31 1.92
N ARG A 457 -24.44 8.29 1.33
CA ARG A 457 -25.05 9.55 0.86
C ARG A 457 -26.02 9.30 -0.30
N ILE A 458 -25.58 8.60 -1.35
CA ILE A 458 -26.39 8.24 -2.52
C ILE A 458 -27.60 7.41 -2.09
N ARG A 459 -27.40 6.44 -1.20
CA ARG A 459 -28.46 5.62 -0.60
C ARG A 459 -29.50 6.49 0.10
N ARG A 460 -29.07 7.40 0.97
CA ARG A 460 -29.97 8.32 1.69
C ARG A 460 -30.74 9.23 0.73
N GLU A 461 -30.11 9.75 -0.32
CA GLU A 461 -30.78 10.59 -1.31
C GLU A 461 -31.82 9.84 -2.13
N LYS A 462 -31.49 8.64 -2.64
CA LYS A 462 -32.43 7.80 -3.39
C LYS A 462 -33.63 7.36 -2.55
N LEU A 463 -33.43 7.13 -1.26
CA LEU A 463 -34.48 6.74 -0.33
C LEU A 463 -35.25 7.93 0.27
N LYS A 464 -34.79 9.17 0.01
CA LYS A 464 -35.42 10.38 0.55
C LYS A 464 -36.82 10.57 -0.04
N GLY A 465 -37.80 10.75 0.84
CA GLY A 465 -39.20 10.99 0.44
C GLY A 465 -39.99 9.72 0.07
N LEU A 466 -39.37 8.54 0.13
CA LEU A 466 -40.08 7.27 -0.01
C LEU A 466 -40.66 6.82 1.34
N ILE A 467 -41.89 6.31 1.31
CA ILE A 467 -42.54 5.63 2.41
C ILE A 467 -41.94 4.24 2.49
N ARG A 468 -41.13 4.00 3.53
CA ARG A 468 -40.40 2.75 3.75
C ARG A 468 -41.33 1.65 4.28
N PRO A 469 -41.03 0.36 4.00
CA PRO A 469 -41.79 -0.75 4.56
C PRO A 469 -41.62 -0.80 6.08
N GLY A 470 -42.71 -1.06 6.77
CA GLY A 470 -42.74 -1.20 8.22
C GLY A 470 -43.89 -2.09 8.66
N LYS A 471 -43.68 -2.80 9.76
CA LYS A 471 -44.62 -3.76 10.35
C LYS A 471 -44.58 -3.64 11.86
N ILE A 472 -45.74 -3.44 12.47
CA ILE A 472 -45.88 -3.24 13.92
C ILE A 472 -46.96 -4.15 14.50
N SER A 473 -46.85 -4.49 15.78
CA SER A 473 -47.88 -5.17 16.55
C SER A 473 -48.32 -4.29 17.72
N ILE A 474 -49.63 -4.13 17.93
CA ILE A 474 -50.17 -3.37 19.06
C ILE A 474 -50.05 -4.21 20.33
N LYS A 475 -49.34 -3.71 21.35
CA LYS A 475 -49.11 -4.45 22.60
C LYS A 475 -50.41 -4.57 23.44
N PRO A 476 -50.78 -5.77 23.89
CA PRO A 476 -51.90 -5.95 24.81
C PRO A 476 -51.69 -5.25 26.15
N GLY A 477 -52.72 -4.54 26.63
CA GLY A 477 -52.69 -3.76 27.87
C GLY A 477 -51.99 -2.40 27.79
N TYR A 478 -51.46 -2.00 26.62
CA TYR A 478 -50.73 -0.73 26.44
C TYR A 478 -51.50 0.28 25.59
N VAL A 479 -52.79 0.45 25.87
CA VAL A 479 -53.62 1.47 25.23
C VAL A 479 -53.71 2.68 26.16
N PHE A 480 -53.00 3.74 25.82
CA PHE A 480 -52.96 4.97 26.61
C PHE A 480 -54.09 5.93 26.25
N ARG A 481 -54.49 5.93 24.96
CA ARG A 481 -55.61 6.74 24.46
C ARG A 481 -56.33 6.00 23.35
N SER A 482 -57.65 5.95 23.42
CA SER A 482 -58.46 5.15 22.49
C SER A 482 -58.72 5.81 21.13
N SER A 483 -58.68 7.14 21.01
CA SER A 483 -58.88 7.87 19.74
C SER A 483 -58.46 9.35 19.80
N ASN A 484 -58.29 9.95 18.61
CA ASN A 484 -58.05 11.38 18.34
C ASN A 484 -56.81 12.03 19.02
N PRO A 485 -55.58 11.58 18.77
CA PRO A 485 -55.18 10.35 18.10
C PRO A 485 -55.21 9.15 19.06
N ALA A 486 -55.30 7.93 18.53
CA ALA A 486 -55.10 6.73 19.33
C ALA A 486 -53.63 6.66 19.76
N ILE A 487 -53.34 6.42 21.05
CA ILE A 487 -51.97 6.28 21.57
C ILE A 487 -51.83 4.87 22.11
N VAL A 488 -50.98 4.08 21.47
CA VAL A 488 -50.81 2.65 21.76
C VAL A 488 -49.32 2.31 21.84
N GLY A 489 -48.95 1.44 22.77
CA GLY A 489 -47.64 0.79 22.78
C GLY A 489 -47.58 -0.24 21.66
N VAL A 490 -46.48 -0.25 20.92
CA VAL A 490 -46.26 -1.14 19.78
C VAL A 490 -44.90 -1.81 19.86
N ASP A 491 -44.84 -3.04 19.34
CA ASP A 491 -43.60 -3.73 19.01
C ASP A 491 -43.36 -3.57 17.51
N VAL A 492 -42.19 -3.04 17.13
CA VAL A 492 -41.81 -2.96 15.72
C VAL A 492 -41.24 -4.30 15.27
N LEU A 493 -42.02 -5.01 14.45
CA LEU A 493 -41.70 -6.37 14.01
C LEU A 493 -40.77 -6.42 12.80
N GLY A 494 -40.60 -5.31 12.09
CA GLY A 494 -39.76 -5.24 10.89
C GLY A 494 -39.89 -3.91 10.17
N GLY A 495 -38.82 -3.50 9.51
CA GLY A 495 -38.72 -2.30 8.70
C GLY A 495 -38.60 -1.01 9.50
N ILE A 496 -38.83 0.11 8.82
CA ILE A 496 -38.66 1.46 9.36
C ILE A 496 -39.98 2.21 9.32
N LEU A 497 -40.35 2.84 10.44
CA LEU A 497 -41.54 3.68 10.54
C LEU A 497 -41.15 5.10 10.90
N ARG A 498 -41.84 6.08 10.31
CA ARG A 498 -41.66 7.50 10.57
C ARG A 498 -43.00 8.20 10.72
N GLN A 499 -42.95 9.43 11.22
CA GLN A 499 -44.09 10.34 11.19
C GLN A 499 -44.66 10.45 9.75
N ASP A 500 -45.97 10.62 9.67
CA ASP A 500 -46.77 10.73 8.45
C ASP A 500 -46.87 9.45 7.59
N PHE A 501 -46.30 8.32 8.04
CA PHE A 501 -46.48 7.05 7.34
C PHE A 501 -47.91 6.52 7.52
N PRO A 502 -48.61 6.17 6.43
CA PRO A 502 -49.93 5.58 6.50
C PRO A 502 -49.85 4.11 6.93
N LEU A 503 -50.87 3.61 7.61
CA LEU A 503 -50.96 2.26 8.13
C LEU A 503 -52.17 1.51 7.55
N MET A 504 -52.00 0.20 7.35
CA MET A 504 -53.03 -0.73 6.93
C MET A 504 -53.02 -2.02 7.76
N LYS A 505 -54.12 -2.77 7.70
CA LYS A 505 -54.22 -4.12 8.28
C LYS A 505 -53.70 -5.22 7.34
N LYS A 506 -53.65 -6.45 7.86
CA LYS A 506 -53.39 -7.69 7.10
C LYS A 506 -54.36 -7.97 5.94
N ASP A 507 -55.54 -7.35 5.94
CA ASP A 507 -56.51 -7.43 4.83
C ASP A 507 -56.38 -6.25 3.85
N GLY A 508 -55.41 -5.36 4.05
CA GLY A 508 -55.16 -4.17 3.24
C GLY A 508 -56.20 -3.06 3.41
N GLU A 509 -57.00 -3.07 4.49
CA GLU A 509 -57.82 -1.91 4.89
C GLU A 509 -56.90 -0.80 5.44
N ASN A 510 -57.06 0.43 4.95
CA ASN A 510 -56.33 1.60 5.46
C ASN A 510 -56.91 2.03 6.82
N ILE A 511 -56.03 2.28 7.77
CA ILE A 511 -56.38 2.51 9.18
C ILE A 511 -56.21 3.97 9.59
N GLY A 512 -55.16 4.62 9.10
CA GLY A 512 -54.77 5.93 9.56
C GLY A 512 -53.30 6.22 9.32
N THR A 513 -52.78 7.23 10.02
CA THR A 513 -51.42 7.74 9.81
C THR A 513 -50.71 7.95 11.14
N ILE A 514 -49.41 7.66 11.18
CA ILE A 514 -48.57 7.91 12.37
C ILE A 514 -48.37 9.41 12.53
N LYS A 515 -48.84 9.98 13.64
CA LYS A 515 -48.62 11.39 13.99
C LYS A 515 -47.36 11.63 14.79
N GLU A 516 -47.02 10.71 15.67
CA GLU A 516 -45.89 10.88 16.57
C GLU A 516 -45.41 9.51 17.05
N ILE A 517 -44.11 9.38 17.24
CA ILE A 517 -43.44 8.19 17.78
C ILE A 517 -42.70 8.65 19.03
N GLN A 518 -42.89 7.96 20.15
CA GLN A 518 -42.32 8.34 21.44
C GLN A 518 -41.59 7.17 22.11
N SER A 519 -40.38 7.45 22.60
CA SER A 519 -39.59 6.60 23.50
C SER A 519 -39.40 7.32 24.82
N GLU A 520 -39.74 6.69 25.96
CA GLU A 520 -39.53 7.28 27.29
C GLU A 520 -40.05 8.74 27.46
N GLN A 521 -41.16 9.09 26.80
CA GLN A 521 -41.77 10.44 26.74
C GLN A 521 -41.04 11.47 25.87
N GLU A 522 -40.00 11.08 25.14
CA GLU A 522 -39.34 11.91 24.12
C GLU A 522 -39.78 11.50 22.71
N THR A 523 -40.02 12.49 21.85
CA THR A 523 -40.36 12.26 20.44
C THR A 523 -39.12 11.79 19.68
N VAL A 524 -39.23 10.66 18.97
CA VAL A 524 -38.17 10.13 18.11
C VAL A 524 -38.52 10.27 16.63
N ALA A 525 -37.50 10.46 15.78
CA ALA A 525 -37.71 10.71 14.35
C ALA A 525 -38.12 9.45 13.55
N GLN A 526 -37.68 8.27 14.01
CA GLN A 526 -37.97 6.99 13.37
C GLN A 526 -38.00 5.86 14.40
N ALA A 527 -38.62 4.75 14.01
CA ALA A 527 -38.63 3.49 14.73
C ALA A 527 -38.14 2.36 13.81
N GLU A 528 -37.36 1.44 14.35
CA GLU A 528 -36.72 0.33 13.63
C GLU A 528 -37.10 -1.03 14.22
N ALA A 529 -36.84 -2.11 13.48
CA ALA A 529 -37.16 -3.47 13.91
C ALA A 529 -36.54 -3.80 15.28
N GLY A 530 -37.37 -4.28 16.21
CA GLY A 530 -36.99 -4.58 17.58
C GLY A 530 -37.34 -3.50 18.60
N ASP A 531 -37.70 -2.29 18.16
CA ASP A 531 -38.11 -1.21 19.07
C ASP A 531 -39.45 -1.49 19.74
N GLU A 532 -39.57 -1.06 21.01
CA GLU A 532 -40.83 -1.02 21.76
C GLU A 532 -41.17 0.43 22.13
N LEU A 533 -42.15 1.02 21.44
CA LEU A 533 -42.40 2.47 21.47
C LEU A 533 -43.90 2.79 21.58
N ALA A 534 -44.22 4.03 21.94
CA ALA A 534 -45.60 4.52 21.90
C ALA A 534 -45.87 5.26 20.59
N PHE A 535 -46.92 4.85 19.86
CA PHE A 535 -47.31 5.45 18.59
C PHE A 535 -48.63 6.20 18.76
N SER A 536 -48.64 7.47 18.34
CA SER A 536 -49.85 8.26 18.15
C SER A 536 -50.37 8.07 16.73
N ILE A 537 -51.51 7.41 16.55
CA ILE A 537 -52.11 7.10 15.25
C ILE A 537 -53.39 7.91 15.07
N GLU A 538 -53.42 8.78 14.06
CA GLU A 538 -54.62 9.52 13.65
C GLU A 538 -55.49 8.66 12.73
N GLY A 539 -56.81 8.70 12.94
CA GLY A 539 -57.78 7.95 12.14
C GLY A 539 -58.53 6.86 12.92
N PRO A 540 -57.85 5.87 13.53
CA PRO A 540 -58.53 4.74 14.13
C PRO A 540 -59.01 5.00 15.56
N THR A 541 -60.03 4.23 15.97
CA THR A 541 -60.41 4.06 17.38
C THR A 541 -60.06 2.65 17.84
N VAL A 542 -59.31 2.56 18.95
CA VAL A 542 -58.97 1.29 19.58
C VAL A 542 -60.23 0.62 20.13
N GLY A 543 -60.42 -0.66 19.83
CA GLY A 543 -61.63 -1.45 20.12
C GLY A 543 -62.64 -1.49 18.97
N ARG A 544 -62.51 -0.63 17.94
CA ARG A 544 -63.39 -0.62 16.76
C ARG A 544 -62.62 -0.91 15.48
N GLN A 545 -61.74 0.01 15.06
CA GLN A 545 -60.94 -0.17 13.84
C GLN A 545 -59.69 -0.98 14.11
N ILE A 546 -59.02 -0.76 15.24
CA ILE A 546 -57.82 -1.51 15.65
C ILE A 546 -58.04 -2.12 17.03
N LYS A 547 -57.40 -3.24 17.33
CA LYS A 547 -57.45 -3.93 18.62
C LYS A 547 -56.05 -4.24 19.13
N GLU A 548 -55.95 -4.47 20.42
CA GLU A 548 -54.74 -5.03 21.02
C GLU A 548 -54.38 -6.37 20.37
N GLY A 549 -53.11 -6.56 20.04
CA GLY A 549 -52.59 -7.71 19.31
C GLY A 549 -52.74 -7.63 17.79
N ASP A 550 -53.39 -6.59 17.24
CA ASP A 550 -53.43 -6.40 15.78
C ASP A 550 -52.03 -6.10 15.23
N VAL A 551 -51.72 -6.68 14.07
CA VAL A 551 -50.52 -6.35 13.31
C VAL A 551 -50.90 -5.40 12.18
N LEU A 552 -50.21 -4.27 12.13
CA LEU A 552 -50.37 -3.25 11.10
C LEU A 552 -49.11 -3.19 10.24
N TYR A 553 -49.30 -2.76 9.00
CA TYR A 553 -48.27 -2.60 7.99
C TYR A 553 -48.29 -1.17 7.47
N VAL A 554 -47.15 -0.65 7.04
CA VAL A 554 -47.11 0.63 6.33
C VAL A 554 -47.83 0.48 4.98
N ASP A 555 -48.75 1.38 4.69
CA ASP A 555 -49.55 1.38 3.47
C ASP A 555 -48.81 2.09 2.33
N ILE A 556 -47.93 1.37 1.64
CA ILE A 556 -47.08 1.95 0.59
C ILE A 556 -47.87 2.12 -0.73
N PRO A 557 -47.92 3.32 -1.33
CA PRO A 557 -48.52 3.53 -2.65
C PRO A 557 -47.81 2.75 -3.76
N SER A 558 -48.54 2.29 -4.78
CA SER A 558 -47.98 1.45 -5.87
C SER A 558 -46.76 2.07 -6.57
N GLU A 559 -46.77 3.39 -6.82
CA GLU A 559 -45.64 4.09 -7.46
C GLU A 559 -44.36 4.03 -6.60
N GLN A 560 -44.49 4.21 -5.29
CA GLN A 560 -43.36 4.15 -4.37
C GLN A 560 -42.91 2.71 -4.13
N MET A 561 -43.85 1.75 -4.15
CA MET A 561 -43.54 0.32 -4.08
C MET A 561 -42.67 -0.11 -5.27
N SER A 562 -43.00 0.31 -6.49
CA SER A 562 -42.16 0.01 -7.67
C SER A 562 -40.74 0.54 -7.51
N LYS A 563 -40.58 1.81 -7.07
CA LYS A 563 -39.27 2.41 -6.78
C LYS A 563 -38.49 1.65 -5.69
N LEU A 564 -39.15 1.23 -4.62
CA LEU A 564 -38.51 0.43 -3.57
C LEU A 564 -38.08 -0.96 -4.06
N LYS A 565 -38.82 -1.56 -4.99
CA LYS A 565 -38.43 -2.83 -5.61
C LYS A 565 -37.18 -2.70 -6.48
N GLU A 566 -37.02 -1.57 -7.17
CA GLU A 566 -35.79 -1.26 -7.92
C GLU A 566 -34.60 -1.01 -6.98
N LEU A 567 -34.86 -0.50 -5.77
CA LEU A 567 -33.84 -0.19 -4.75
C LEU A 567 -33.68 -1.29 -3.68
N LYS A 568 -34.04 -2.55 -3.97
CA LYS A 568 -33.99 -3.65 -3.00
C LYS A 568 -32.61 -3.88 -2.38
N GLU A 569 -31.55 -3.67 -3.16
CA GLU A 569 -30.16 -3.82 -2.69
C GLU A 569 -29.74 -2.69 -1.73
N MET A 570 -30.55 -1.62 -1.63
CA MET A 570 -30.30 -0.44 -0.79
C MET A 570 -31.15 -0.40 0.49
N ILE A 571 -31.88 -1.46 0.82
CA ILE A 571 -32.72 -1.55 2.04
C ILE A 571 -32.38 -2.83 2.81
N SER A 572 -32.76 -2.91 4.09
CA SER A 572 -32.37 -4.07 4.92
C SER A 572 -33.13 -5.34 4.55
N GLU A 573 -32.60 -6.52 4.93
CA GLU A 573 -33.28 -7.79 4.65
C GLU A 573 -34.68 -7.88 5.28
N ASP A 574 -34.87 -7.34 6.47
CA ASP A 574 -36.18 -7.32 7.13
C ASP A 574 -37.17 -6.41 6.39
N GLU A 575 -36.72 -5.28 5.85
CA GLU A 575 -37.54 -4.43 4.98
C GLU A 575 -37.96 -5.16 3.71
N VAL A 576 -37.06 -5.94 3.09
CA VAL A 576 -37.38 -6.76 1.91
C VAL A 576 -38.46 -7.80 2.25
N ARG A 577 -38.36 -8.47 3.41
CA ARG A 577 -39.38 -9.42 3.87
C ARG A 577 -40.73 -8.73 4.10
N VAL A 578 -40.73 -7.54 4.71
CA VAL A 578 -41.95 -6.77 4.92
C VAL A 578 -42.57 -6.31 3.59
N ILE A 579 -41.75 -5.95 2.59
CA ILE A 579 -42.23 -5.65 1.22
C ILE A 579 -42.99 -6.84 0.63
N GLU A 580 -42.45 -8.05 0.75
CA GLU A 580 -43.10 -9.27 0.22
C GLU A 580 -44.46 -9.53 0.89
N GLU A 581 -44.54 -9.30 2.21
CA GLU A 581 -45.81 -9.37 2.95
C GLU A 581 -46.80 -8.30 2.46
N ILE A 582 -46.36 -7.04 2.32
CA ILE A 582 -47.19 -5.93 1.83
C ILE A 582 -47.74 -6.22 0.43
N ILE A 583 -46.89 -6.71 -0.48
CA ILE A 583 -47.29 -7.08 -1.84
C ILE A 583 -48.35 -8.19 -1.79
N SER A 584 -48.11 -9.25 -1.02
CA SER A 584 -49.06 -10.36 -0.86
C SER A 584 -50.42 -9.91 -0.30
N ILE A 585 -50.42 -8.95 0.62
CA ILE A 585 -51.65 -8.34 1.17
C ILE A 585 -52.39 -7.55 0.10
N LYS A 586 -51.70 -6.65 -0.61
CA LYS A 586 -52.30 -5.74 -1.60
C LYS A 586 -52.76 -6.45 -2.86
N GLN A 587 -52.05 -7.49 -3.30
CA GLN A 587 -52.40 -8.28 -4.49
C GLN A 587 -53.74 -9.02 -4.37
N LYS A 588 -54.22 -9.28 -3.14
CA LYS A 588 -55.57 -9.83 -2.91
C LYS A 588 -56.68 -8.89 -3.37
N LYS A 589 -56.43 -7.58 -3.41
CA LYS A 589 -57.38 -6.54 -3.85
C LYS A 589 -57.06 -6.02 -5.25
N ASP A 590 -55.78 -5.86 -5.55
CA ASP A 590 -55.29 -5.40 -6.85
C ASP A 590 -54.15 -6.31 -7.34
N PRO A 591 -54.44 -7.30 -8.21
CA PRO A 591 -53.44 -8.23 -8.72
C PRO A 591 -52.25 -7.58 -9.44
N SER A 592 -52.38 -6.31 -9.87
CA SER A 592 -51.29 -5.57 -10.53
C SER A 592 -50.32 -4.90 -9.56
N TYR A 593 -50.65 -4.84 -8.27
CA TYR A 593 -49.82 -4.22 -7.26
C TYR A 593 -48.47 -4.93 -7.10
N GLY A 594 -47.37 -4.17 -7.20
CA GLY A 594 -46.02 -4.70 -7.07
C GLY A 594 -45.58 -5.60 -8.23
N VAL A 595 -46.32 -5.63 -9.34
CA VAL A 595 -45.85 -6.19 -10.62
C VAL A 595 -45.03 -5.10 -11.33
N MET A 596 -43.83 -5.46 -11.82
CA MET A 596 -43.01 -4.55 -12.64
C MET A 596 -43.51 -4.56 -14.08
#